data_AF-A0A1Q4WZB2-F1
#
_entry.id   AF-A0A1Q4WZB2-F1
#
_cell.length_a   1.000
_cell.length_b   1.000
_cell.length_c   1.000
_cell.angle_alpha   90.00
_cell.angle_beta   90.00
_cell.angle_gamma   90.00
#
_symmetry.space_group_name_H-M   'P 1'
#
loop_
_entity.id
_entity.type
_entity.pdbx_description
1 polymer ?
#
loop_
_entity_poly.entity_id
_entity_poly.type
_entity_poly.pdbx_seq_one_letter_code
_entity_poly.pdbx_strand_id
1 'polypeptide(L)' 'MGFADARAAADRAETIQRHQAARTVLDNSVDANDCAELLSMLGLAAPQEDDAPVRTGDERARDQRADDHAYQDTSYPARE' A
#
# COMPACT_ATOMS: atom_id res chain seq x y z
N MET A 1 11.93 18.01 23.77
CA MET A 1 11.83 16.77 22.98
C MET A 1 12.08 15.59 23.90
N GLY A 2 11.15 14.64 23.97
CA GLY A 2 11.28 13.44 24.80
C GLY A 2 11.88 12.28 24.02
N PHE A 3 12.52 11.32 24.70
CA PHE A 3 13.10 10.12 24.10
C PHE A 3 12.13 9.33 23.21
N ALA A 4 10.83 9.37 23.52
CA ALA A 4 9.78 8.73 22.72
C ALA A 4 9.65 9.36 21.32
N ASP A 5 9.75 10.69 21.21
CA ASP A 5 9.68 11.43 19.95
C ASP A 5 10.95 11.19 19.12
N ALA A 6 12.12 11.19 19.77
CA ALA A 6 13.38 10.86 19.11
C ALA A 6 13.42 9.40 18.61
N ARG A 7 12.83 8.46 19.36
CA ARG A 7 12.72 7.06 18.95
C ARG A 7 11.76 6.89 17.78
N ALA A 8 10.62 7.58 17.78
CA ALA A 8 9.69 7.57 16.65
C ALA A 8 10.33 8.20 15.39
N ALA A 9 11.11 9.26 15.54
CA ALA A 9 11.85 9.87 14.43
C ALA A 9 12.95 8.94 13.89
N ALA A 10 13.68 8.26 14.78
CA ALA A 10 14.70 7.28 14.40
C ALA A 10 14.10 6.08 13.64
N ASP A 11 12.96 5.57 14.10
CA ASP A 11 12.25 4.46 13.47
C ASP A 11 11.78 4.81 12.04
N ARG A 12 11.25 6.04 11.85
CA ARG A 12 10.92 6.54 10.52
C ARG A 12 12.16 6.71 9.63
N ALA A 13 13.25 7.23 10.19
CA ALA A 13 14.49 7.42 9.44
C ALA A 13 15.09 6.07 9.00
N GLU A 14 15.08 5.08 9.87
CA GLU A 14 15.50 3.70 9.58
C GLU A 14 14.65 3.10 8.46
N THR A 15 13.34 3.28 8.52
CA THR A 15 12.41 2.83 7.48
C THR A 15 12.72 3.48 6.12
N ILE A 16 12.89 4.80 6.09
CA ILE A 16 13.26 5.54 4.86
C ILE A 16 14.60 5.03 4.28
N GLN A 17 15.59 4.81 5.13
CA GLN A 17 16.90 4.28 4.70
C GLN A 17 16.79 2.88 4.12
N ARG A 18 15.99 1.99 4.73
CA ARG A 18 15.73 0.65 4.18
C ARG A 18 15.06 0.71 2.81
N HIS A 19 14.06 1.58 2.63
CA HIS A 19 13.40 1.76 1.32
C HIS A 19 14.36 2.30 0.25
N GLN A 20 15.22 3.27 0.59
CA GLN A 20 16.21 3.79 -0.34
C GLN A 20 17.22 2.72 -0.74
N ALA A 21 17.70 1.94 0.22
CA ALA A 21 18.63 0.84 -0.05
C ALA A 21 17.98 -0.21 -0.98
N ALA A 22 16.74 -0.60 -0.72
CA ALA A 22 16.03 -1.55 -1.56
C ALA A 22 15.83 -1.03 -3.00
N ARG A 23 15.52 0.27 -3.14
CA ARG A 23 15.37 0.91 -4.45
C ARG A 23 16.68 0.99 -5.22
N THR A 24 17.80 1.26 -4.55
CA THR A 24 19.13 1.25 -5.18
C THR A 24 19.49 -0.14 -5.70
N VAL A 25 19.18 -1.19 -4.93
CA VAL A 25 19.40 -2.58 -5.34
C VAL A 25 18.56 -2.92 -6.57
N LEU A 26 17.27 -2.54 -6.56
CA LEU A 26 16.36 -2.72 -7.69
C LEU A 26 16.86 -2.03 -8.97
N ASP A 27 17.39 -0.81 -8.84
CA ASP A 27 17.87 0.00 -9.98
C ASP A 27 19.19 -0.52 -10.58
N ASN A 28 20.03 -1.18 -9.76
CA ASN A 28 21.36 -1.65 -10.16
C ASN A 28 21.43 -3.16 -10.45
N SER A 29 20.42 -3.94 -10.06
CA SER A 29 20.36 -5.37 -10.32
C SER A 29 20.10 -5.67 -11.79
N VAL A 30 20.76 -6.68 -12.34
CA VAL A 30 20.63 -7.06 -13.76
C VAL A 30 19.40 -7.93 -14.01
N ASP A 31 18.96 -8.71 -13.01
CA ASP A 31 17.81 -9.61 -13.10
C ASP A 31 17.01 -9.65 -11.79
N ALA A 32 15.73 -10.03 -11.87
CA ALA A 32 14.85 -10.13 -10.72
C ALA A 32 15.33 -11.15 -9.67
N ASN A 33 16.01 -12.23 -10.09
CA ASN A 33 16.57 -13.21 -9.16
C ASN A 33 17.79 -12.65 -8.41
N ASP A 34 18.66 -11.92 -9.11
CA ASP A 34 19.83 -11.24 -8.53
C ASP A 34 19.40 -10.15 -7.53
N CYS A 35 18.36 -9.39 -7.89
CA CYS A 35 17.73 -8.42 -6.99
C CYS A 35 17.21 -9.07 -5.70
N ALA A 36 16.47 -10.17 -5.83
CA ALA A 36 15.90 -10.89 -4.68
C ALA A 36 16.99 -11.42 -3.74
N GLU A 37 18.07 -11.99 -4.29
CA GLU A 37 19.23 -12.44 -3.51
C GLU A 37 19.89 -11.28 -2.75
N LEU A 38 20.15 -10.16 -3.44
CA LEU A 38 20.79 -8.99 -2.84
C LEU A 38 19.94 -8.35 -1.75
N LEU A 39 18.63 -8.24 -1.95
CA LEU A 39 17.69 -7.75 -0.94
C LEU A 39 17.67 -8.67 0.29
N SER A 40 17.65 -9.99 0.07
CA SER A 40 17.67 -10.98 1.13
C SER A 40 18.97 -10.94 1.94
N MET A 41 20.12 -10.75 1.29
CA MET A 41 21.42 -10.58 1.96
C MET A 41 21.48 -9.32 2.83
N LEU A 42 20.81 -8.25 2.41
CA LEU A 42 20.76 -6.99 3.15
C LEU A 42 19.69 -6.97 4.25
N GLY A 43 18.90 -8.06 4.38
CA GLY A 43 17.76 -8.10 5.29
C GLY A 43 16.68 -7.08 4.94
N LEU A 44 16.63 -6.66 3.67
CA LEU A 44 15.66 -5.72 3.15
C LEU A 44 14.49 -6.52 2.58
N ALA A 45 13.28 -6.22 3.01
CA ALA A 45 12.11 -6.72 2.29
C ALA A 45 12.12 -6.07 0.89
N ALA A 46 11.83 -6.86 -0.15
CA ALA A 46 11.39 -6.26 -1.40
C ALA A 46 10.25 -5.30 -1.06
N PRO A 47 10.22 -4.08 -1.65
CA PRO A 47 9.15 -3.13 -1.39
C PRO A 47 7.84 -3.83 -1.78
N GLN A 48 7.16 -4.38 -0.78
CA GLN A 48 5.81 -4.85 -0.93
C GLN A 48 5.04 -3.59 -1.30
N GLU A 49 4.20 -3.66 -2.31
CA GLU A 49 3.32 -2.57 -2.76
C GLU A 49 2.30 -2.15 -1.66
N ASP A 50 2.51 -2.57 -0.41
CA ASP A 50 1.70 -2.36 0.79
C ASP A 50 1.86 -0.96 1.41
N ASP A 51 2.77 -0.12 0.90
CA ASP A 51 2.74 1.33 1.17
C ASP A 51 1.85 2.09 0.15
N ALA A 52 1.04 1.37 -0.65
CA ALA A 52 -0.17 1.97 -1.15
C ALA A 52 -0.98 2.40 0.09
N PRO A 53 -1.35 3.70 0.24
CA PRO A 53 -2.12 4.13 1.38
C PRO A 53 -3.32 3.22 1.43
N VAL A 54 -3.46 2.46 2.53
CA VAL A 54 -4.60 1.58 2.72
C VAL A 54 -5.81 2.46 2.45
N ARG A 55 -6.44 2.29 1.29
CA ARG A 55 -7.76 2.85 1.05
C ARG A 55 -8.60 2.01 1.98
N THR A 56 -8.74 2.51 3.21
CA THR A 56 -9.66 2.04 4.23
C THR A 56 -10.91 1.57 3.49
N GLY A 57 -11.26 0.29 3.65
CA GLY A 57 -12.38 -0.34 2.97
C GLY A 57 -13.73 0.37 3.18
N ASP A 58 -13.76 1.41 4.01
CA ASP A 58 -14.90 2.30 4.25
C ASP A 58 -15.37 3.06 2.99
N GLU A 59 -14.48 3.37 2.04
CA GLU A 59 -14.86 4.16 0.85
C GLU A 59 -15.52 3.31 -0.25
N ARG A 60 -15.13 2.03 -0.40
CA ARG A 60 -15.77 1.10 -1.36
C ARG A 60 -17.21 0.73 -0.99
N ALA A 61 -17.55 0.77 0.29
CA ALA A 61 -18.90 0.47 0.76
C ALA A 61 -19.91 1.58 0.42
N ARG A 62 -19.47 2.84 0.31
CA ARG A 62 -20.36 3.97 -0.01
C ARG A 62 -20.73 4.01 -1.49
N ASP A 63 -19.80 3.66 -2.36
CA ASP A 63 -20.03 3.62 -3.81
C ASP A 63 -21.00 2.48 -4.19
N GLN A 64 -20.83 1.29 -3.60
CA GLN A 64 -21.74 0.15 -3.83
C GLN A 64 -23.17 0.40 -3.35
N ARG A 65 -23.36 1.17 -2.26
CA ARG A 65 -24.70 1.48 -1.73
C ARG A 65 -25.47 2.47 -2.59
N ALA A 66 -24.78 3.31 -3.37
CA ALA A 66 -25.41 4.24 -4.29
C ALA A 66 -25.94 3.55 -5.55
N ASP A 67 -25.24 2.51 -6.03
CA ASP A 67 -25.61 1.78 -7.26
C ASP A 67 -26.82 0.85 -7.04
N ASP A 68 -26.87 0.14 -5.91
CA ASP A 68 -27.98 -0.80 -5.60
C ASP A 68 -29.34 -0.10 -5.44
N HIS A 69 -29.34 1.15 -4.96
CA HIS A 69 -30.56 1.96 -4.84
C HIS A 69 -31.05 2.54 -6.17
N ALA A 70 -30.17 2.77 -7.15
CA ALA A 70 -30.58 3.28 -8.47
C ALA A 70 -31.24 2.20 -9.34
N TYR A 71 -30.89 0.92 -9.12
CA TYR A 71 -31.44 -0.21 -9.88
C TYR A 71 -32.85 -0.62 -9.42
N GLN A 72 -33.22 -0.34 -8.16
CA GLN A 72 -34.54 -0.69 -7.62
C GLN A 72 -35.64 0.30 -8.03
N ASP A 73 -35.31 1.55 -8.38
CA ASP A 73 -36.30 2.57 -8.77
C ASP A 73 -36.77 2.45 -10.23
N THR A 74 -36.02 1.73 -11.08
CA THR A 74 -36.25 1.70 -12.55
C THR A 74 -36.79 0.39 -13.11
N SER A 75 -37.16 -0.59 -12.27
CA SER A 75 -37.94 -1.76 -12.73
C SER A 75 -39.46 -1.47 -12.72
N TYR A 76 -39.94 -0.89 -13.82
CA TYR A 76 -41.34 -0.65 -14.26
C TYR A 76 -42.28 -1.89 -14.21
N PRO A 77 -43.57 -1.82 -14.67
CA PRO A 77 -44.74 -1.11 -14.14
C PRO A 77 -45.95 -2.08 -13.98
N ALA A 78 -46.81 -1.91 -12.96
CA ALA A 78 -48.07 -2.66 -12.90
C ALA A 78 -49.21 -1.84 -13.53
N ARG A 79 -49.62 -2.27 -14.74
CA ARG A 79 -50.91 -1.97 -15.38
C ARG A 79 -52.06 -2.27 -14.42
N GLU A 80 -53.06 -1.38 -14.38
CA GLU A 80 -54.50 -1.71 -14.41
C GLU A 80 -55.29 -0.51 -14.98
#